data_AF-A0A433CV89-F1
#
_entry.id   AF-A0A433CV89-F1
#
_cell.length_a   1.000
_cell.length_b   1.000
_cell.length_c   1.000
_cell.angle_alpha   90.00
_cell.angle_beta   90.00
_cell.angle_gamma   90.00
#
_symmetry.space_group_name_H-M   'P 1'
#
loop_
_entity.id
_entity.type
_entity.pdbx_description
1 polymer ?
#
loop_
_entity_poly.entity_id
_entity_poly.type
_entity_poly.pdbx_seq_one_letter_code
_entity_poly.pdbx_strand_id
1 'polypeptide(L)'
;MQKAIGKKVLITTQSWFYGKDGKQYRAVHGTLKAVHEAGKTLGFIPNRSHANWYVEVGTMRIMGCQVLYFEVVDTVVSDAVEEWKTPTDKSGAAETYMRPTTIYITE
;
A
#
# COMPACT_ATOMS: atom_id res chain seq x y z
N MET A 1 5.63 14.42 0.57
CA MET A 1 4.45 13.98 -0.21
C MET A 1 3.70 15.11 -0.91
N GLN A 2 3.48 16.29 -0.31
CA GLN A 2 2.67 17.36 -0.96
C GLN A 2 3.11 17.74 -2.40
N LYS A 3 4.43 17.80 -2.68
CA LYS A 3 4.95 18.06 -4.03
C LYS A 3 4.67 16.97 -5.07
N ALA A 4 4.16 15.82 -4.65
CA ALA A 4 3.83 14.68 -5.51
C ALA A 4 2.32 14.57 -5.76
N ILE A 5 1.50 15.51 -5.27
CA ILE A 5 0.07 15.57 -5.59
C ILE A 5 -0.11 15.63 -7.12
N GLY A 6 -1.03 14.84 -7.64
CA GLY A 6 -1.28 14.66 -9.07
C GLY A 6 -0.37 13.64 -9.77
N LYS A 7 0.64 13.09 -9.08
CA LYS A 7 1.53 12.05 -9.63
C LYS A 7 1.10 10.66 -9.18
N LYS A 8 1.47 9.64 -9.95
CA LYS A 8 1.34 8.24 -9.53
C LYS A 8 2.42 7.89 -8.51
N VAL A 9 2.02 7.15 -7.49
CA VAL A 9 2.87 6.82 -6.34
C VAL A 9 2.67 5.38 -5.93
N LEU A 10 3.73 4.77 -5.39
CA LEU A 10 3.69 3.51 -4.67
C LEU A 10 3.88 3.79 -3.17
N ILE A 11 2.93 3.35 -2.37
CA ILE A 11 2.98 3.46 -0.91
C ILE A 11 2.95 2.06 -0.31
N THR A 12 3.98 1.69 0.46
CA THR A 12 3.94 0.45 1.23
C THR A 12 3.31 0.70 2.59
N THR A 13 2.56 -0.29 3.08
CA THR A 13 1.86 -0.20 4.36
C THR A 13 2.56 -0.98 5.47
N GLN A 14 2.42 -0.50 6.71
CA GLN A 14 2.94 -1.19 7.89
C GLN A 14 2.35 -2.61 8.01
N SER A 15 1.03 -2.71 7.85
CA SER A 15 0.27 -3.96 7.97
C SER A 15 -0.34 -4.38 6.64
N TRP A 16 -0.69 -5.67 6.56
CA TRP A 16 -1.56 -6.18 5.51
C TRP A 16 -2.98 -5.62 5.66
N PHE A 17 -3.66 -5.39 4.54
CA PHE A 17 -5.04 -4.92 4.50
C PHE A 17 -5.82 -5.63 3.39
N TYR A 18 -7.15 -5.54 3.45
CA TYR A 18 -8.02 -6.10 2.43
C TYR A 18 -8.40 -5.04 1.38
N GLY A 19 -8.33 -5.42 0.11
CA GLY A 19 -8.87 -4.63 -0.99
C GLY A 19 -10.38 -4.85 -1.16
N LYS A 20 -11.00 -4.06 -2.05
CA LYS A 20 -12.44 -4.20 -2.39
C LYS A 20 -12.81 -5.55 -3.01
N ASP A 21 -11.82 -6.30 -3.49
CA ASP A 21 -11.93 -7.64 -4.07
C ASP A 21 -11.75 -8.76 -3.03
N GLY A 22 -11.57 -8.43 -1.75
CA GLY A 22 -11.38 -9.39 -0.67
C GLY A 22 -9.97 -9.99 -0.58
N LYS A 23 -9.03 -9.59 -1.45
CA LYS A 23 -7.64 -10.07 -1.38
C LYS A 23 -6.81 -9.24 -0.41
N GLN A 24 -5.69 -9.82 0.04
CA GLN A 24 -4.75 -9.15 0.95
C GLN A 24 -3.65 -8.42 0.18
N TYR A 25 -3.32 -7.22 0.63
CA TYR A 25 -2.33 -6.33 0.04
C TYR A 25 -1.45 -5.71 1.11
N ARG A 26 -0.27 -5.25 0.70
CA ARG A 26 0.71 -4.58 1.57
C ARG A 26 1.28 -3.29 0.96
N ALA A 27 0.77 -2.90 -0.20
CA ALA A 27 1.10 -1.64 -0.83
C ALA A 27 -0.09 -1.14 -1.64
N VAL A 28 -0.09 0.16 -1.96
CA VAL A 28 -1.10 0.82 -2.79
C VAL A 28 -0.37 1.58 -3.90
N HIS A 29 -0.81 1.39 -5.14
CA HIS A 29 -0.37 2.19 -6.29
C HIS A 29 -1.53 2.93 -6.92
N GLY A 30 -1.34 4.21 -7.21
CA GLY A 30 -2.35 5.07 -7.81
C GLY A 30 -1.94 6.53 -7.78
N THR A 31 -2.83 7.43 -8.22
CA THR A 31 -2.58 8.87 -8.20
C THR A 31 -2.73 9.44 -6.79
N LEU A 32 -1.70 10.14 -6.29
CA LEU A 32 -1.80 10.87 -5.03
C LEU A 32 -2.71 12.09 -5.22
N LYS A 33 -3.92 12.05 -4.66
CA LYS A 33 -4.93 13.11 -4.78
C LYS A 33 -4.72 14.20 -3.72
N ALA A 34 -4.41 13.81 -2.48
CA ALA A 34 -4.27 14.77 -1.40
C ALA A 34 -3.48 14.22 -0.19
N VAL A 35 -3.03 15.15 0.66
CA VAL A 35 -2.48 14.88 2.00
C VAL A 35 -3.25 15.76 2.99
N HIS A 36 -3.93 15.15 3.94
CA HIS A 36 -4.83 15.84 4.88
C HIS A 36 -4.32 15.78 6.31
N GLU A 37 -4.60 16.82 7.08
CA GLU A 37 -4.61 16.75 8.53
C GLU A 37 -5.91 16.05 8.98
N ALA A 38 -5.78 15.00 9.78
CA ALA A 38 -6.90 14.16 10.20
C ALA A 38 -7.94 14.95 11.01
N GLY A 39 -7.49 15.80 11.94
CA GLY A 39 -8.37 16.60 12.81
C GLY A 39 -9.35 17.49 12.05
N LYS A 40 -8.89 18.09 10.94
CA LYS A 40 -9.72 19.00 10.12
C LYS A 40 -10.73 18.26 9.25
N THR A 41 -10.42 17.02 8.85
CA THR A 41 -11.19 16.33 7.80
C THR A 41 -12.07 15.20 8.35
N LEU A 42 -11.65 14.55 9.43
CA LEU A 42 -12.38 13.45 10.06
C LEU A 42 -13.22 13.89 11.27
N GLY A 43 -13.06 15.13 11.74
CA GLY A 43 -13.76 15.65 12.92
C GLY A 43 -13.23 15.13 14.26
N PHE A 44 -12.13 14.37 14.28
CA PHE A 44 -11.43 13.97 15.49
C PHE A 44 -9.91 13.91 15.25
N ILE A 45 -9.13 14.08 16.32
CA ILE A 45 -7.67 13.96 16.28
C ILE A 45 -7.30 12.58 16.84
N PRO A 46 -6.73 11.68 16.01
CA PRO A 46 -6.23 10.41 16.51
C PRO A 46 -5.16 10.62 17.60
N ASN A 47 -5.28 9.90 18.72
CA ASN A 47 -4.44 10.10 19.91
C ASN A 47 -2.99 9.56 19.77
N ARG A 48 -2.51 9.32 18.55
CA ARG A 48 -1.14 8.89 18.24
C ARG A 48 -0.49 9.96 17.36
N SER A 49 0.70 10.41 17.75
CA SER A 49 1.47 11.49 17.09
C SER A 49 1.65 11.29 15.57
N HIS A 50 1.76 10.06 15.09
CA HIS A 50 1.96 9.74 13.68
C HIS A 50 0.67 9.39 12.91
N ALA A 51 -0.50 9.51 13.55
CA ALA A 51 -1.81 9.24 12.94
C ALA A 51 -2.63 10.51 12.69
N ASN A 52 -2.09 11.70 12.99
CA ASN A 52 -2.81 12.98 12.83
C ASN A 52 -2.90 13.48 11.38
N TRP A 53 -2.52 12.66 10.40
CA TRP A 53 -2.64 12.94 8.97
C TRP A 53 -2.99 11.67 8.20
N TYR A 54 -3.47 11.82 6.98
CA TYR A 54 -3.69 10.72 6.04
C TYR A 54 -3.48 11.18 4.59
N VAL A 55 -3.32 10.23 3.68
CA VAL A 55 -3.23 10.48 2.23
C VAL A 55 -4.41 9.87 1.51
N GLU A 56 -4.77 10.49 0.39
CA GLU A 56 -5.71 9.93 -0.59
C GLU A 56 -4.92 9.50 -1.83
N VAL A 57 -4.88 8.20 -2.11
CA VAL A 57 -4.28 7.62 -3.31
C VAL A 57 -5.39 6.90 -4.06
N GLY A 58 -5.73 7.36 -5.25
CA GLY A 58 -6.89 6.86 -5.97
C GLY A 58 -8.18 6.93 -5.13
N THR A 59 -8.84 5.81 -4.92
CA THR A 59 -10.00 5.67 -4.03
C THR A 59 -9.64 5.29 -2.59
N MET A 60 -8.35 5.09 -2.29
CA MET A 60 -7.86 4.61 -1.01
C MET A 60 -7.46 5.76 -0.09
N ARG A 61 -7.85 5.66 1.19
CA ARG A 61 -7.40 6.56 2.26
C ARG A 61 -6.46 5.80 3.18
N ILE A 62 -5.24 6.29 3.34
CA ILE A 62 -4.20 5.63 4.13
C ILE A 62 -3.78 6.55 5.27
N MET A 63 -4.03 6.12 6.50
CA MET A 63 -3.59 6.86 7.68
C MET A 63 -2.07 6.94 7.73
N GLY A 64 -1.53 8.08 8.19
CA GLY A 64 -0.09 8.32 8.26
C GLY A 64 0.68 7.25 9.03
N CYS A 65 0.07 6.67 10.07
CA CYS A 65 0.67 5.58 10.86
C CYS A 65 0.79 4.25 10.10
N GLN A 66 0.08 4.10 8.98
CA GLN A 66 0.20 2.93 8.11
C GLN A 66 1.19 3.16 6.98
N VAL A 67 1.63 4.39 6.69
CA VAL A 67 2.57 4.66 5.61
C VAL A 67 3.99 4.30 6.06
N LEU A 68 4.66 3.38 5.35
CA LEU A 68 6.03 2.98 5.64
C LEU A 68 7.04 3.57 4.65
N TYR A 69 6.92 3.24 3.36
CA TYR A 69 7.72 3.83 2.27
C TYR A 69 6.82 4.51 1.22
N PHE A 70 7.39 5.49 0.53
CA PHE A 70 6.72 6.28 -0.51
C PHE A 70 7.68 6.52 -1.67
N GLU A 71 7.23 6.22 -2.88
CA GLU A 71 7.96 6.45 -4.12
C GLU A 71 7.02 7.06 -5.17
N VAL A 72 7.52 8.01 -5.95
CA VAL A 72 6.81 8.52 -7.14
C VAL A 72 7.18 7.62 -8.31
N VAL A 73 6.20 6.88 -8.83
CA VAL A 73 6.43 5.88 -9.88
C VAL A 73 5.18 5.74 -10.76
N ASP A 74 5.40 5.76 -12.08
CA ASP A 74 4.31 5.75 -13.06
C ASP A 74 3.64 4.38 -13.22
N THR A 75 4.42 3.31 -13.04
CA THR A 75 3.98 1.92 -13.28
C THR A 75 4.53 0.98 -12.23
N VAL A 76 3.75 -0.05 -11.89
CA VAL A 76 4.16 -1.14 -11.01
C VAL A 76 3.77 -2.47 -11.64
N VAL A 77 4.33 -3.56 -11.15
CA VAL A 77 3.90 -4.91 -11.56
C VAL A 77 2.54 -5.22 -10.92
N SER A 78 1.51 -5.32 -11.77
CA SER A 78 0.13 -5.66 -11.37
C SER A 78 -0.23 -7.13 -11.55
N ASP A 79 0.57 -7.87 -12.31
CA ASP A 79 0.32 -9.29 -12.60
C ASP A 79 0.95 -10.20 -11.54
N ALA A 80 0.75 -11.51 -11.72
CA ALA A 80 1.42 -12.50 -10.89
C ALA A 80 2.94 -12.39 -11.07
N VAL A 81 3.67 -12.55 -9.96
CA VAL A 81 5.14 -12.52 -9.92
C VAL A 81 5.66 -13.88 -9.49
N GLU A 82 6.79 -14.27 -10.05
CA GLU A 82 7.52 -15.45 -9.58
C GLU A 82 8.12 -15.17 -8.20
N GLU A 83 7.93 -16.10 -7.27
CA GLU A 83 8.50 -16.05 -5.94
C GLU A 83 8.99 -17.45 -5.54
N TRP A 84 9.91 -17.49 -4.56
CA TRP A 84 10.39 -18.73 -3.98
C TRP A 84 9.69 -18.99 -2.64
N LYS A 85 9.42 -20.27 -2.35
CA LYS A 85 8.99 -20.72 -1.03
C LYS A 85 9.88 -21.87 -0.56
N THR A 86 10.05 -21.98 0.75
CA THR A 86 10.67 -23.15 1.35
C THR A 86 9.70 -24.35 1.24
N PRO A 87 10.17 -25.54 0.83
CA PRO A 87 9.34 -26.72 0.80
C PRO A 87 8.81 -27.07 2.18
N THR A 88 7.55 -27.47 2.26
CA THR A 88 6.91 -27.91 3.50
C THR A 88 7.41 -29.26 3.99
N ASP A 89 8.02 -30.07 3.13
CA ASP A 89 8.37 -31.47 3.38
C ASP A 89 9.83 -31.71 3.81
N LYS A 90 10.59 -30.65 4.12
CA LYS A 90 12.03 -30.71 4.48
C LYS A 90 12.92 -31.40 3.43
N SER A 91 12.42 -31.65 2.22
CA SER A 91 13.14 -32.37 1.14
C SER A 91 14.36 -31.60 0.60
N GLY A 92 14.49 -30.32 0.96
CA GLY A 92 15.56 -29.46 0.50
C GLY A 92 15.27 -28.88 -0.89
N ALA A 93 16.02 -27.83 -1.25
CA ALA A 93 15.84 -26.95 -2.41
C ALA A 93 14.57 -26.07 -2.39
N ALA A 94 14.70 -24.77 -2.65
CA ALA A 94 13.56 -23.87 -2.74
C ALA A 94 12.70 -24.15 -4.00
N GLU A 95 11.38 -24.03 -3.88
CA GLU A 95 10.44 -24.15 -4.99
C GLU A 95 10.06 -22.76 -5.51
N THR A 96 9.99 -22.57 -6.83
CA THR A 96 9.40 -21.37 -7.43
C THR A 96 7.90 -21.56 -7.66
N TYR A 97 7.13 -20.49 -7.50
CA TYR A 97 5.70 -20.47 -7.80
C TYR A 97 5.27 -19.08 -8.23
N MET A 98 4.16 -19.00 -8.96
CA MET A 98 3.53 -17.73 -9.31
C MET A 98 2.58 -17.32 -8.20
N ARG A 99 2.82 -16.15 -7.59
CA ARG A 99 1.87 -15.54 -6.66
C ARG A 99 1.25 -14.28 -7.23
N PRO A 100 0.01 -13.93 -6.85
CA PRO A 100 -0.53 -12.61 -7.13
C PRO A 100 0.39 -11.50 -6.59
N THR A 101 0.37 -10.34 -7.25
CA THR A 101 0.95 -9.14 -6.67
C THR A 101 0.24 -8.78 -5.36
N THR A 102 0.98 -8.15 -4.46
CA THR A 102 0.47 -7.67 -3.17
C THR A 102 0.33 -6.15 -3.17
N ILE A 103 0.37 -5.54 -4.36
CA ILE A 103 0.14 -4.11 -4.60
C ILE A 103 -1.32 -3.92 -5.02
N TYR A 104 -2.06 -3.16 -4.23
CA TYR A 104 -3.43 -2.77 -4.54
C TYR A 104 -3.43 -1.61 -5.53
N ILE A 105 -4.00 -1.83 -6.72
CA ILE A 105 -4.09 -0.81 -7.76
C ILE A 105 -5.40 -0.03 -7.59
N THR A 106 -5.32 1.30 -7.57
CA THR A 106 -6.47 2.18 -7.35
C THR A 106 -6.45 3.41 -8.26
N GLU A 107 -7.65 3.88 -8.63
CA GLU A 107 -7.88 4.98 -9.60
C GLU A 107 -8.17 6.33 -8.93
#